data_AF-E9E2Y7-F1
#
_entry.id   AF-E9E2Y7-F1
#
_cell.length_a   1.000
_cell.length_b   1.000
_cell.length_c   1.000
_cell.angle_alpha   90.00
_cell.angle_beta   90.00
_cell.angle_gamma   90.00
#
_symmetry.space_group_name_H-M   'P 1'
#
loop_
_entity.id
_entity.type
_entity.pdbx_description
1 polymer ?
#
loop_
_entity_poly.entity_id
_entity_poly.type
_entity_poly.pdbx_seq_one_letter_code
_entity_poly.pdbx_strand_id
1 'polypeptide(L)'
;MALANIETSQAQHSTANGVDPTLPSELTLLTLNCWGLLHVSALRTPRLAEIGRQIATLEPTPHIVCLQECWVQDDYHGIRDATRAILPHGKFYHSGAFGGGLAILSRWPIEESSMFPYKLNGRPTAFWRGDWYVGKGVATAKVRYGPGRKDIIEVFNTHTHAPYESGPNDSYLCHRTAQAWDIAKLVRGATDRGHLVVALGDFNMIPLSLAYRIITSGAPIRDTWRILHPDSSIGASDQAEEKARGLPVPTAEHNIRVNGAASDTVYNTWRWSKRDQKKLKHDPCSVDPDTKDPQGKRIDYVFASTGDVSGGTGWIVKSAAVEITGRHPELNCSLSDHFGVRTTLQRHTLSDGAVHRPTEHDLQLRYNEEHTCRLTLSDYDEILAMTKKYTSRERQQRYWRGVHFYASVLVWIACLVAVWFSPRNFVSFLLMLLASLGLATGVIDGLLALLFFSGEIRGLKEFEWEIQNARAAAVSRGSS
;
A
#
# COMPACT_ATOMS: atom_id res chain seq x y z
N MET A 1 6.73 -66.64 35.28
CA MET A 1 6.67 -65.67 34.16
C MET A 1 5.21 -65.33 33.95
N ALA A 2 4.75 -64.25 34.55
CA ALA A 2 3.36 -63.83 34.53
C ALA A 2 3.28 -62.31 34.40
N LEU A 3 2.23 -61.90 33.70
CA LEU A 3 1.85 -60.58 33.19
C LEU A 3 1.86 -59.46 34.25
N ALA A 4 2.17 -58.24 33.81
CA ALA A 4 1.69 -57.03 34.45
C ALA A 4 1.33 -56.00 33.37
N ASN A 5 0.03 -55.72 33.27
CA ASN A 5 -0.57 -54.62 32.51
C ASN A 5 -0.12 -53.29 33.13
N ILE A 6 0.23 -52.32 32.27
CA ILE A 6 0.30 -50.90 32.67
C ILE A 6 -0.77 -50.17 31.88
N GLU A 7 -1.84 -49.81 32.59
CA GLU A 7 -2.89 -48.92 32.14
C GLU A 7 -2.33 -47.51 31.92
N THR A 8 -2.39 -47.01 30.69
CA THR A 8 -2.22 -45.58 30.43
C THR A 8 -3.56 -44.88 30.63
N SER A 9 -3.66 -44.16 31.75
CA SER A 9 -4.70 -43.19 32.06
C SER A 9 -4.77 -42.12 30.95
N GLN A 10 -5.87 -42.10 30.20
CA GLN A 10 -6.27 -40.95 29.38
C GLN A 10 -6.83 -39.87 30.30
N ALA A 11 -6.09 -38.78 30.48
CA ALA A 11 -6.63 -37.55 31.04
C ALA A 11 -7.50 -36.87 29.96
N GLN A 12 -8.80 -37.13 29.98
CA GLN A 12 -9.79 -36.29 29.33
C GLN A 12 -9.87 -34.96 30.08
N HIS A 13 -9.31 -33.89 29.49
CA HIS A 13 -9.66 -32.52 29.88
C HIS A 13 -10.83 -32.06 29.02
N SER A 14 -12.00 -31.98 29.65
CA SER A 14 -13.16 -31.27 29.13
C SER A 14 -12.89 -29.77 29.16
N THR A 15 -12.71 -29.15 27.99
CA THR A 15 -12.62 -27.69 27.88
C THR A 15 -14.01 -27.11 27.69
N ALA A 16 -14.58 -26.58 28.76
CA ALA A 16 -15.64 -25.58 28.66
C ALA A 16 -15.01 -24.32 28.05
N ASN A 17 -15.55 -23.87 26.91
CA ASN A 17 -15.06 -22.81 26.01
C ASN A 17 -13.98 -23.29 25.03
N GLY A 18 -14.40 -23.59 23.78
CA GLY A 18 -13.57 -24.13 22.69
C GLY A 18 -12.51 -23.18 22.10
N VAL A 19 -11.77 -22.47 22.95
CA VAL A 19 -10.57 -21.72 22.56
C VAL A 19 -9.36 -22.62 22.82
N ASP A 20 -8.70 -23.07 21.74
CA ASP A 20 -7.39 -23.73 21.86
C ASP A 20 -6.42 -22.77 22.60
N PRO A 21 -5.91 -23.14 23.80
CA PRO A 21 -5.10 -22.28 24.65
C PRO A 21 -3.73 -21.92 24.05
N THR A 22 -3.35 -22.49 22.91
CA THR A 22 -2.05 -22.23 22.25
C THR A 22 -2.07 -21.08 21.23
N LEU A 23 -3.25 -20.69 20.74
CA LEU A 23 -3.39 -19.67 19.71
C LEU A 23 -3.71 -18.29 20.32
N PRO A 24 -3.17 -17.18 19.77
CA PRO A 24 -3.44 -15.84 20.26
C PRO A 24 -4.93 -15.50 20.17
N SER A 25 -5.50 -14.94 21.24
CA SER A 25 -6.88 -14.43 21.25
C SER A 25 -7.03 -13.14 20.45
N GLU A 26 -5.96 -12.37 20.31
CA GLU A 26 -5.91 -11.09 19.62
C GLU A 26 -4.67 -10.98 18.73
N LEU A 27 -4.82 -10.26 17.62
CA LEU A 27 -3.76 -9.98 16.66
C LEU A 27 -3.70 -8.47 16.42
N THR A 28 -2.61 -7.84 16.84
CA THR A 28 -2.37 -6.41 16.63
C THR A 28 -1.48 -6.18 15.42
N LEU A 29 -1.99 -5.41 14.47
CA LEU A 29 -1.41 -5.09 13.18
C LEU A 29 -1.10 -3.59 13.14
N LEU A 30 0.06 -3.21 12.62
CA LEU A 30 0.46 -1.80 12.46
C LEU A 30 1.02 -1.58 11.06
N THR A 31 0.63 -0.47 10.42
CA THR A 31 1.29 0.02 9.20
C THR A 31 1.80 1.44 9.38
N LEU A 32 2.94 1.76 8.76
CA LEU A 32 3.52 3.10 8.77
C LEU A 32 4.37 3.35 7.52
N ASN A 33 4.00 4.38 6.76
CA ASN A 33 4.93 5.02 5.83
C ASN A 33 5.94 5.84 6.64
N CYS A 34 7.23 5.49 6.54
CA CYS A 34 8.30 6.02 7.39
C CYS A 34 8.93 7.32 6.87
N TRP A 35 8.67 7.68 5.61
CA TRP A 35 9.31 8.81 4.94
C TRP A 35 10.84 8.83 5.11
N GLY A 36 11.46 7.72 4.74
CA GLY A 36 12.88 7.43 4.95
C GLY A 36 13.77 7.64 3.72
N LEU A 37 13.43 8.55 2.80
CA LEU A 37 14.16 8.70 1.53
C LEU A 37 15.59 9.22 1.78
N LEU A 38 16.55 8.56 1.15
CA LEU A 38 17.94 9.00 1.17
C LEU A 38 18.07 10.37 0.46
N HIS A 39 18.72 11.33 1.11
CA HIS A 39 18.92 12.73 0.66
C HIS A 39 17.68 13.62 0.53
N VAL A 40 16.46 13.09 0.55
CA VAL A 40 15.22 13.88 0.45
C VAL A 40 14.59 14.12 1.81
N SER A 41 14.46 13.07 2.63
CA SER A 41 13.74 13.17 3.89
C SER A 41 14.58 13.88 4.96
N ALA A 42 14.05 14.99 5.47
CA ALA A 42 14.72 15.79 6.50
C ALA A 42 14.85 15.00 7.81
N LEU A 43 15.97 15.15 8.51
CA LEU A 43 16.22 14.54 9.82
C LEU A 43 15.95 13.02 9.84
N ARG A 44 16.22 12.32 8.73
CA ARG A 44 15.86 10.91 8.52
C ARG A 44 16.34 10.00 9.65
N THR A 45 17.66 9.92 9.88
CA THR A 45 18.25 8.98 10.84
C THR A 45 17.68 9.08 12.26
N PRO A 46 17.61 10.28 12.91
CA PRO A 46 17.03 10.36 14.24
C PRO A 46 15.53 10.02 14.27
N ARG A 47 14.76 10.41 13.24
CA ARG A 47 13.33 10.04 13.16
C ARG A 47 13.11 8.54 13.01
N LEU A 48 13.84 7.88 12.12
CA LEU A 48 13.72 6.43 11.88
C LEU A 48 14.15 5.62 13.12
N ALA A 49 15.17 6.08 13.83
CA ALA A 49 15.55 5.49 15.13
C ALA A 49 14.42 5.61 16.16
N GLU A 50 13.77 6.78 16.24
CA GLU A 50 12.66 7.02 17.15
C GLU A 50 11.38 6.26 16.74
N ILE A 51 11.12 6.07 15.45
CA ILE A 51 10.06 5.17 14.94
C ILE A 51 10.26 3.77 15.52
N GLY A 52 11.48 3.23 15.48
CA GLY A 52 11.80 1.93 16.07
C GLY A 52 11.47 1.85 17.56
N ARG A 53 11.79 2.90 18.33
CA ARG A 53 11.46 2.98 19.76
C ARG A 53 9.95 3.03 20.01
N GLN A 54 9.22 3.88 19.29
CA GLN A 54 7.77 4.01 19.48
C GLN A 54 7.03 2.72 19.12
N ILE A 55 7.46 2.01 18.08
CA ILE A 55 6.91 0.68 17.76
C ILE A 55 7.17 -0.31 18.90
N ALA A 56 8.38 -0.31 19.47
CA ALA A 56 8.77 -1.24 20.53
C ALA A 56 8.01 -1.04 21.85
N THR A 57 7.50 0.18 22.10
CA THR A 57 6.77 0.53 23.32
C THR A 57 5.27 0.78 23.08
N LEU A 58 4.76 0.51 21.87
CA LEU A 58 3.37 0.78 21.54
C LEU A 58 2.45 -0.19 22.30
N GLU A 59 1.37 0.34 22.87
CA GLU A 59 0.32 -0.47 23.51
C GLU A 59 -1.03 -0.27 22.83
N PRO A 60 -1.73 -1.34 22.40
CA PRO A 60 -1.35 -2.75 22.51
C PRO A 60 -0.10 -3.13 21.69
N THR A 61 0.75 -4.00 22.25
CA THR A 61 1.98 -4.48 21.58
C THR A 61 1.69 -5.04 20.16
N PRO A 62 2.34 -4.53 19.10
CA PRO A 62 2.19 -5.03 17.75
C PRO A 62 2.69 -6.47 17.58
N HIS A 63 1.97 -7.24 16.78
CA HIS A 63 2.34 -8.61 16.40
C HIS A 63 2.89 -8.66 14.97
N ILE A 64 2.41 -7.79 14.09
CA ILE A 64 2.89 -7.63 12.72
C ILE A 64 2.97 -6.13 12.42
N VAL A 65 4.09 -5.70 11.85
CA VAL A 65 4.33 -4.32 11.42
C VAL A 65 4.74 -4.29 9.96
N CYS A 66 4.02 -3.51 9.16
CA CYS A 66 4.32 -3.25 7.76
C CYS A 66 4.85 -1.83 7.60
N LEU A 67 6.08 -1.69 7.10
CA LEU A 67 6.70 -0.39 6.88
C LEU A 67 6.77 -0.09 5.39
N GLN A 68 6.46 1.15 5.02
CA GLN A 68 6.67 1.70 3.68
C GLN A 68 7.71 2.82 3.75
N GLU A 69 8.32 3.14 2.62
CA GLU A 69 9.39 4.14 2.51
C GLU A 69 10.57 3.97 3.49
N CYS A 70 10.84 2.73 3.91
CA CYS A 70 12.05 2.37 4.63
C CYS A 70 13.13 2.02 3.59
N TRP A 71 13.80 3.04 3.04
CA TRP A 71 14.67 2.87 1.86
C TRP A 71 16.10 2.47 2.21
N VAL A 72 16.62 2.98 3.33
CA VAL A 72 18.03 2.80 3.72
C VAL A 72 18.16 1.60 4.65
N GLN A 73 19.09 0.70 4.34
CA GLN A 73 19.28 -0.54 5.08
C GLN A 73 19.68 -0.32 6.54
N ASP A 74 20.50 0.71 6.82
CA ASP A 74 20.88 1.05 8.19
C ASP A 74 19.68 1.53 9.03
N ASP A 75 18.77 2.30 8.43
CA ASP A 75 17.54 2.74 9.10
C ASP A 75 16.64 1.53 9.40
N TYR A 76 16.55 0.56 8.48
CA TYR A 76 15.85 -0.72 8.71
C TYR A 76 16.49 -1.52 9.84
N HIS A 77 17.82 -1.65 9.87
CA HIS A 77 18.52 -2.36 10.95
C HIS A 77 18.30 -1.69 12.30
N GLY A 78 18.33 -0.35 12.36
CA GLY A 78 18.02 0.38 13.60
C GLY A 78 16.61 0.09 14.11
N ILE A 79 15.61 0.07 13.23
CA ILE A 79 14.24 -0.33 13.60
C ILE A 79 14.18 -1.81 14.01
N ARG A 80 14.89 -2.70 13.31
CA ARG A 80 14.95 -4.13 13.66
C ARG A 80 15.50 -4.34 15.06
N ASP A 81 16.61 -3.69 15.38
CA ASP A 81 17.26 -3.83 16.68
C ASP A 81 16.37 -3.31 17.81
N ALA A 82 15.75 -2.13 17.62
CA ALA A 82 14.83 -1.56 18.60
C ALA A 82 13.59 -2.44 18.86
N THR A 83 13.07 -3.11 17.81
CA THR A 83 11.83 -3.90 17.89
C THR A 83 12.03 -5.39 18.13
N ARG A 84 13.29 -5.87 18.17
CA ARG A 84 13.62 -7.30 18.18
C ARG A 84 13.01 -8.09 19.33
N ALA A 85 12.83 -7.44 20.49
CA ALA A 85 12.25 -8.08 21.67
C ALA A 85 10.79 -8.51 21.49
N ILE A 86 10.01 -7.76 20.70
CA ILE A 86 8.59 -8.04 20.45
C ILE A 86 8.33 -8.63 19.04
N LEU A 87 9.21 -8.31 18.08
CA LEU A 87 9.08 -8.69 16.68
C LEU A 87 10.39 -9.34 16.18
N PRO A 88 10.81 -10.51 16.66
CA PRO A 88 12.13 -11.06 16.34
C PRO A 88 12.35 -11.40 14.86
N HIS A 89 11.29 -11.56 14.07
CA HIS A 89 11.37 -11.93 12.65
C HIS A 89 11.13 -10.73 11.76
N GLY A 90 11.98 -10.51 10.76
CA GLY A 90 11.83 -9.37 9.88
C GLY A 90 12.41 -9.62 8.50
N LYS A 91 11.77 -9.01 7.50
CA LYS A 91 12.17 -9.08 6.10
C LYS A 91 12.19 -7.69 5.49
N PHE A 92 13.36 -7.29 5.00
CA PHE A 92 13.52 -6.17 4.08
C PHE A 92 13.36 -6.65 2.64
N TYR A 93 12.62 -5.91 1.82
CA TYR A 93 12.29 -6.28 0.45
C TYR A 93 13.06 -5.42 -0.55
N HIS A 94 13.66 -6.09 -1.54
CA HIS A 94 14.40 -5.44 -2.62
C HIS A 94 13.54 -5.46 -3.89
N SER A 95 13.39 -4.30 -4.52
CA SER A 95 12.76 -4.13 -5.83
C SER A 95 13.29 -2.86 -6.49
N GLY A 96 13.11 -2.73 -7.81
CA GLY A 96 13.57 -1.57 -8.56
C GLY A 96 15.09 -1.33 -8.49
N ALA A 97 15.52 -0.20 -9.03
CA ALA A 97 16.91 0.27 -8.98
C ALA A 97 17.25 0.95 -7.65
N PHE A 98 16.27 1.60 -7.01
CA PHE A 98 16.48 2.37 -5.77
C PHE A 98 15.95 1.65 -4.51
N GLY A 99 15.57 0.37 -4.63
CA GLY A 99 14.90 -0.36 -3.55
C GLY A 99 13.40 -0.11 -3.56
N GLY A 100 12.63 -0.98 -2.89
CA GLY A 100 11.15 -0.90 -2.81
C GLY A 100 10.62 -0.19 -1.57
N GLY A 101 11.48 0.04 -0.57
CA GLY A 101 11.12 0.73 0.66
C GLY A 101 10.18 -0.05 1.57
N LEU A 102 9.95 -1.34 1.31
CA LEU A 102 9.01 -2.17 2.05
C LEU A 102 9.75 -3.07 3.04
N ALA A 103 9.20 -3.16 4.26
CA ALA A 103 9.64 -4.13 5.25
C ALA A 103 8.44 -4.73 5.99
N ILE A 104 8.56 -6.00 6.39
CA ILE A 104 7.59 -6.68 7.27
C ILE A 104 8.35 -7.15 8.51
N LEU A 105 7.82 -6.84 9.68
CA LEU A 105 8.29 -7.29 10.98
C LEU A 105 7.19 -8.13 11.63
N SER A 106 7.56 -9.22 12.29
CA SER A 106 6.63 -10.20 12.82
C SER A 106 7.10 -10.76 14.16
N ARG A 107 6.13 -10.99 15.05
CA ARG A 107 6.31 -11.72 16.30
C ARG A 107 6.67 -13.19 16.05
N TRP A 108 6.15 -13.76 14.97
CA TRP A 108 6.29 -15.18 14.63
C TRP A 108 7.12 -15.42 13.36
N PRO A 109 7.64 -16.64 13.15
CA PRO A 109 8.47 -16.96 11.99
C PRO A 109 7.79 -16.68 10.65
N ILE A 110 8.56 -16.12 9.72
CA ILE A 110 8.19 -15.97 8.30
C ILE A 110 8.67 -17.24 7.59
N GLU A 111 7.73 -18.08 7.14
CA GLU A 111 8.02 -19.34 6.45
C GLU A 111 8.38 -19.11 4.98
N GLU A 112 7.64 -18.22 4.33
CA GLU A 112 7.79 -17.90 2.91
C GLU A 112 7.64 -16.38 2.72
N SER A 113 8.35 -15.83 1.74
CA SER A 113 8.29 -14.41 1.42
C SER A 113 8.57 -14.17 -0.05
N SER A 114 7.91 -13.18 -0.65
CA SER A 114 8.12 -12.79 -2.05
C SER A 114 7.88 -11.29 -2.24
N MET A 115 8.51 -10.72 -3.27
CA MET A 115 8.25 -9.35 -3.70
C MET A 115 7.66 -9.40 -5.11
N PHE A 116 6.40 -9.01 -5.26
CA PHE A 116 5.72 -8.99 -6.55
C PHE A 116 5.75 -7.57 -7.11
N PRO A 117 6.51 -7.29 -8.19
CA PRO A 117 6.49 -5.99 -8.84
C PRO A 117 5.12 -5.77 -9.52
N TYR A 118 4.60 -4.56 -9.45
CA TYR A 118 3.42 -4.21 -10.22
C TYR A 118 3.72 -4.16 -11.72
N LYS A 119 2.74 -4.57 -12.54
CA LYS A 119 2.87 -4.57 -14.01
C LYS A 119 3.04 -3.15 -14.57
N LEU A 120 2.28 -2.20 -14.04
CA LEU A 120 2.33 -0.77 -14.40
C LEU A 120 2.87 0.03 -13.21
N ASN A 121 4.00 0.70 -13.41
CA ASN A 121 4.83 1.21 -12.31
C ASN A 121 5.40 2.62 -12.57
N GLY A 122 4.59 3.48 -13.18
CA GLY A 122 4.99 4.83 -13.54
C GLY A 122 5.88 4.88 -14.78
N ARG A 123 6.64 5.98 -14.94
CA ARG A 123 7.41 6.24 -16.17
C ARG A 123 8.88 6.59 -15.86
N PRO A 124 9.85 6.07 -16.64
CA PRO A 124 11.26 6.40 -16.45
C PRO A 124 11.56 7.87 -16.70
N THR A 125 10.80 8.53 -17.58
CA THR A 125 10.96 9.96 -17.90
C THR A 125 10.52 10.88 -16.77
N ALA A 126 9.74 10.38 -15.80
CA ALA A 126 9.31 11.12 -14.62
C ALA A 126 10.33 10.95 -13.48
N PHE A 127 11.62 11.18 -13.77
CA PHE A 127 12.72 10.93 -12.84
C PHE A 127 12.66 11.77 -11.55
N TRP A 128 12.06 12.97 -11.62
CA TRP A 128 11.83 13.82 -10.44
C TRP A 128 10.75 13.29 -9.49
N ARG A 129 9.91 12.33 -9.96
CA ARG A 129 8.91 11.65 -9.13
C ARG A 129 9.45 10.38 -8.49
N GLY A 130 10.34 9.66 -9.19
CA GLY A 130 11.08 8.52 -8.63
C GLY A 130 10.33 7.18 -8.61
N ASP A 131 8.99 7.16 -8.67
CA ASP A 131 8.14 5.96 -8.57
C ASP A 131 8.54 4.78 -9.48
N TRP A 132 9.00 5.08 -10.70
CA TRP A 132 9.46 4.04 -11.63
C TRP A 132 10.76 3.36 -11.19
N TYR A 133 11.66 4.12 -10.58
CA TYR A 133 12.99 3.63 -10.19
C TYR A 133 12.97 2.83 -8.89
N VAL A 134 11.99 3.08 -8.01
CA VAL A 134 11.80 2.30 -6.78
C VAL A 134 11.11 0.96 -7.03
N GLY A 135 10.47 0.78 -8.20
CA GLY A 135 9.84 -0.49 -8.57
C GLY A 135 8.79 -0.93 -7.55
N LYS A 136 7.71 -0.14 -7.41
CA LYS A 136 6.61 -0.40 -6.49
C LYS A 136 6.01 -1.80 -6.70
N GLY A 137 5.46 -2.36 -5.64
CA GLY A 137 4.95 -3.73 -5.66
C GLY A 137 4.32 -4.15 -4.34
N VAL A 138 4.07 -5.44 -4.22
CA VAL A 138 3.50 -6.07 -3.04
C VAL A 138 4.53 -7.00 -2.41
N ALA A 139 4.97 -6.64 -1.21
CA ALA A 139 5.77 -7.50 -0.35
C ALA A 139 4.85 -8.49 0.36
N THR A 140 5.15 -9.78 0.28
CA THR A 140 4.36 -10.84 0.91
C THR A 140 5.17 -11.60 1.95
N ALA A 141 4.50 -12.03 3.01
CA ALA A 141 5.04 -12.92 4.02
C ALA A 141 3.98 -13.89 4.49
N LYS A 142 4.32 -15.17 4.52
CA LYS A 142 3.53 -16.23 5.13
C LYS A 142 4.05 -16.47 6.54
N VAL A 143 3.25 -16.09 7.54
CA VAL A 143 3.64 -16.08 8.95
C VAL A 143 2.90 -17.18 9.70
N ARG A 144 3.64 -18.06 10.38
CA ARG A 144 3.08 -19.17 11.18
C ARG A 144 2.85 -18.71 12.62
N TYR A 145 1.59 -18.53 13.02
CA TYR A 145 1.25 -18.08 14.37
C TYR A 145 0.79 -19.20 15.33
N GLY A 146 0.68 -20.44 14.83
CA GLY A 146 0.26 -21.61 15.60
C GLY A 146 0.74 -22.94 15.01
N PRO A 147 0.43 -24.09 15.65
CA PRO A 147 0.91 -25.40 15.20
C PRO A 147 0.07 -26.03 14.07
N GLY A 148 -1.18 -25.65 13.91
CA GLY A 148 -2.12 -26.23 12.95
C GLY A 148 -1.86 -25.75 11.52
N ARG A 149 -2.08 -26.61 10.52
CA ARG A 149 -1.77 -26.30 9.10
C ARG A 149 -2.39 -25.00 8.58
N LYS A 150 -3.53 -24.57 9.13
CA LYS A 150 -4.24 -23.34 8.76
C LYS A 150 -3.89 -22.11 9.62
N ASP A 151 -3.04 -22.24 10.65
CA ASP A 151 -2.62 -21.11 11.51
C ASP A 151 -1.54 -20.25 10.81
N ILE A 152 -1.84 -19.84 9.58
CA ILE A 152 -1.08 -18.91 8.76
C ILE A 152 -1.75 -17.55 8.78
N ILE A 153 -0.93 -16.52 8.89
CA ILE A 153 -1.26 -15.17 8.43
C ILE A 153 -0.52 -14.91 7.12
N GLU A 154 -1.25 -14.65 6.04
CA GLU A 154 -0.68 -14.13 4.79
C GLU A 154 -0.71 -12.61 4.86
N VAL A 155 0.48 -12.02 5.02
CA VAL A 155 0.68 -10.58 5.15
C VAL A 155 1.04 -10.00 3.79
N PHE A 156 0.29 -9.00 3.36
CA PHE A 156 0.59 -8.19 2.18
C PHE A 156 0.94 -6.78 2.64
N ASN A 157 2.15 -6.32 2.33
CA ASN A 157 2.58 -4.93 2.52
C ASN A 157 2.72 -4.28 1.14
N THR A 158 2.10 -3.12 0.92
CA THR A 158 2.23 -2.40 -0.35
C THR A 158 2.43 -0.89 -0.15
N HIS A 159 3.04 -0.29 -1.17
CA HIS A 159 3.05 1.15 -1.38
C HIS A 159 2.71 1.42 -2.84
N THR A 160 1.44 1.72 -3.14
CA THR A 160 0.97 1.96 -4.51
C THR A 160 1.46 3.31 -5.03
N HIS A 161 1.29 3.55 -6.33
CA HIS A 161 1.75 4.77 -7.00
C HIS A 161 1.11 6.02 -6.39
N ALA A 162 1.86 7.10 -6.19
CA ALA A 162 1.32 8.31 -5.58
C ALA A 162 0.39 9.09 -6.55
N PRO A 163 -0.66 9.77 -6.05
CA PRO A 163 -1.54 10.60 -6.86
C PRO A 163 -0.94 12.01 -7.01
N TYR A 164 -0.07 12.18 -8.00
CA TYR A 164 0.59 13.47 -8.26
C TYR A 164 -0.29 14.53 -8.94
N GLU A 165 -1.43 14.12 -9.50
CA GLU A 165 -2.32 14.94 -10.32
C GLU A 165 -3.76 14.74 -9.81
N SER A 166 -4.51 15.83 -9.63
CA SER A 166 -5.94 15.80 -9.31
C SER A 166 -6.79 15.98 -10.57
N GLY A 167 -7.98 15.37 -10.61
CA GLY A 167 -8.96 15.56 -11.68
C GLY A 167 -8.81 14.63 -12.90
N PRO A 168 -9.58 14.87 -13.99
CA PRO A 168 -9.77 13.92 -15.11
C PRO A 168 -8.51 13.70 -15.99
N ASN A 169 -7.41 14.37 -15.67
CA ASN A 169 -6.14 14.33 -16.38
C ASN A 169 -5.05 13.58 -15.62
N ASP A 170 -5.36 12.93 -14.49
CA ASP A 170 -4.39 12.11 -13.77
C ASP A 170 -3.84 11.00 -14.68
N SER A 171 -2.60 11.20 -15.10
CA SER A 171 -1.94 10.30 -16.03
C SER A 171 -1.45 9.00 -15.40
N TYR A 172 -1.61 8.83 -14.08
CA TYR A 172 -1.24 7.64 -13.31
C TYR A 172 -2.45 6.91 -12.72
N LEU A 173 -3.68 7.38 -12.98
CA LEU A 173 -4.88 6.68 -12.53
C LEU A 173 -4.92 5.24 -13.04
N CYS A 174 -4.60 5.02 -14.32
CA CYS A 174 -4.51 3.67 -14.90
C CYS A 174 -3.47 2.78 -14.20
N HIS A 175 -2.37 3.37 -13.72
CA HIS A 175 -1.35 2.64 -12.95
C HIS A 175 -1.94 2.20 -11.62
N ARG A 176 -2.47 3.13 -10.82
CA ARG A 176 -3.06 2.79 -9.51
C ARG A 176 -4.20 1.79 -9.61
N THR A 177 -5.04 1.89 -10.64
CA THR A 177 -6.13 0.93 -10.89
C THR A 177 -5.60 -0.46 -11.24
N ALA A 178 -4.57 -0.57 -12.08
CA ALA A 178 -3.93 -1.86 -12.35
C ALA A 178 -3.25 -2.45 -11.11
N GLN A 179 -2.62 -1.61 -10.29
CA GLN A 179 -1.99 -2.01 -9.03
C GLN A 179 -3.01 -2.53 -8.01
N ALA A 180 -4.14 -1.84 -7.87
CA ALA A 180 -5.27 -2.29 -7.04
C ALA A 180 -5.81 -3.66 -7.50
N TRP A 181 -5.90 -3.86 -8.82
CA TRP A 181 -6.30 -5.15 -9.39
C TRP A 181 -5.26 -6.26 -9.14
N ASP A 182 -3.97 -5.97 -9.28
CA ASP A 182 -2.89 -6.92 -9.03
C ASP A 182 -2.87 -7.38 -7.56
N ILE A 183 -2.96 -6.46 -6.60
CA ILE A 183 -3.02 -6.85 -5.18
C ILE A 183 -4.31 -7.59 -4.84
N ALA A 184 -5.46 -7.21 -5.41
CA ALA A 184 -6.71 -7.92 -5.19
C ALA A 184 -6.64 -9.40 -5.62
N LYS A 185 -5.98 -9.70 -6.73
CA LYS A 185 -5.75 -11.10 -7.16
C LYS A 185 -4.88 -11.88 -6.18
N LEU A 186 -3.80 -11.26 -5.69
CA LEU A 186 -2.89 -11.88 -4.72
C LEU A 186 -3.62 -12.18 -3.40
N VAL A 187 -4.37 -11.21 -2.88
CA VAL A 187 -5.19 -11.35 -1.67
C VAL A 187 -6.23 -12.46 -1.87
N ARG A 188 -6.99 -12.44 -2.98
CA ARG A 188 -7.99 -13.48 -3.28
C ARG A 188 -7.37 -14.88 -3.32
N GLY A 189 -6.23 -15.03 -4.00
CA GLY A 189 -5.54 -16.31 -4.06
C GLY A 189 -5.12 -16.84 -2.68
N ALA A 190 -4.78 -15.94 -1.75
CA ALA A 190 -4.46 -16.30 -0.37
C ALA A 190 -5.69 -16.63 0.48
N THR A 191 -6.80 -15.91 0.31
CA THR A 191 -8.04 -16.19 1.01
C THR A 191 -8.64 -17.54 0.58
N ASP A 192 -8.53 -17.91 -0.70
CA ASP A 192 -9.02 -19.19 -1.23
C ASP A 192 -8.30 -20.41 -0.62
N ARG A 193 -7.12 -20.21 0.00
CA ARG A 193 -6.39 -21.25 0.75
C ARG A 193 -6.88 -21.42 2.19
N GLY A 194 -7.80 -20.57 2.67
CA GLY A 194 -8.30 -20.58 4.05
C GLY A 194 -7.32 -20.00 5.07
N HIS A 195 -6.33 -19.21 4.64
CA HIS A 195 -5.43 -18.50 5.56
C HIS A 195 -6.10 -17.23 6.10
N LEU A 196 -5.68 -16.75 7.28
CA LEU A 196 -5.99 -15.37 7.68
C LEU A 196 -5.17 -14.43 6.78
N VAL A 197 -5.85 -13.63 5.97
CA VAL A 197 -5.21 -12.65 5.11
C VAL A 197 -5.34 -11.24 5.70
N VAL A 198 -4.21 -10.52 5.73
CA VAL A 198 -4.14 -9.10 6.09
C VAL A 198 -3.36 -8.34 5.02
N ALA A 199 -3.89 -7.20 4.56
CA ALA A 199 -3.23 -6.34 3.60
C ALA A 199 -3.08 -4.92 4.19
N LEU A 200 -1.85 -4.47 4.30
CA LEU A 200 -1.46 -3.24 5.00
C LEU A 200 -0.65 -2.35 4.06
N GLY A 201 -0.71 -1.05 4.29
CA GLY A 201 0.24 -0.13 3.67
C GLY A 201 -0.34 1.22 3.32
N ASP A 202 0.46 1.96 2.55
CA ASP A 202 0.07 3.20 1.90
C ASP A 202 -0.51 2.86 0.52
N PHE A 203 -1.83 2.88 0.43
CA PHE A 203 -2.53 2.56 -0.81
C PHE A 203 -2.77 3.78 -1.69
N ASN A 204 -2.33 4.98 -1.28
CA ASN A 204 -2.43 6.21 -2.07
C ASN A 204 -3.82 6.41 -2.70
N MET A 205 -4.87 6.01 -1.96
CA MET A 205 -6.26 6.01 -2.40
C MET A 205 -7.17 6.47 -1.27
N ILE A 206 -8.28 7.12 -1.60
CA ILE A 206 -9.31 7.51 -0.64
C ILE A 206 -10.38 6.42 -0.53
N PRO A 207 -11.12 6.34 0.59
CA PRO A 207 -12.15 5.33 0.78
C PRO A 207 -13.24 5.42 -0.30
N LEU A 208 -13.76 4.28 -0.76
CA LEU A 208 -14.77 4.15 -1.84
C LEU A 208 -14.36 4.64 -3.24
N SER A 209 -13.12 5.12 -3.42
CA SER A 209 -12.56 5.33 -4.77
C SER A 209 -12.59 4.04 -5.59
N LEU A 210 -12.46 4.15 -6.91
CA LEU A 210 -12.44 2.97 -7.79
C LEU A 210 -11.37 1.95 -7.39
N ALA A 211 -10.16 2.39 -7.02
CA ALA A 211 -9.09 1.51 -6.55
C ALA A 211 -9.47 0.77 -5.25
N TYR A 212 -10.11 1.48 -4.31
CA TYR A 212 -10.64 0.88 -3.09
C TYR A 212 -11.68 -0.19 -3.41
N ARG A 213 -12.65 0.13 -4.28
CA ARG A 213 -13.72 -0.82 -4.67
C ARG A 213 -13.13 -2.05 -5.36
N ILE A 214 -12.12 -1.90 -6.21
CA ILE A 214 -11.44 -3.03 -6.84
C ILE A 214 -10.86 -4.00 -5.80
N ILE A 215 -10.24 -3.48 -4.74
CA ILE A 215 -9.65 -4.31 -3.69
C ILE A 215 -10.73 -5.02 -2.87
N THR A 216 -11.72 -4.28 -2.37
CA THR A 216 -12.76 -4.83 -1.48
C THR A 216 -13.77 -5.71 -2.22
N SER A 217 -13.95 -5.52 -3.52
CA SER A 217 -14.79 -6.39 -4.37
C SER A 217 -14.02 -7.55 -5.00
N GLY A 218 -12.72 -7.36 -5.24
CA GLY A 218 -11.88 -8.34 -5.89
C GLY A 218 -11.38 -9.44 -4.96
N ALA A 219 -11.44 -9.24 -3.65
CA ALA A 219 -11.06 -10.24 -2.65
C ALA A 219 -11.97 -10.18 -1.41
N PRO A 220 -12.16 -11.30 -0.68
CA PRO A 220 -12.95 -11.34 0.54
C PRO A 220 -12.16 -10.73 1.73
N ILE A 221 -11.92 -9.43 1.65
CA ILE A 221 -11.16 -8.63 2.63
C ILE A 221 -11.93 -7.34 2.96
N ARG A 222 -11.72 -6.82 4.17
CA ARG A 222 -12.54 -5.76 4.76
C ARG A 222 -11.68 -4.59 5.19
N ASP A 223 -12.12 -3.36 4.94
CA ASP A 223 -11.52 -2.16 5.53
C ASP A 223 -11.82 -2.14 7.03
N THR A 224 -10.80 -2.42 7.84
CA THR A 224 -10.98 -2.58 9.29
C THR A 224 -11.42 -1.28 9.96
N TRP A 225 -11.01 -0.14 9.42
CA TRP A 225 -11.42 1.16 9.94
C TRP A 225 -12.92 1.39 9.73
N ARG A 226 -13.43 1.09 8.52
CA ARG A 226 -14.84 1.31 8.17
C ARG A 226 -15.80 0.31 8.78
N ILE A 227 -15.31 -0.86 9.20
CA ILE A 227 -16.12 -1.75 10.04
C ILE A 227 -16.49 -1.06 11.36
N LEU A 228 -15.58 -0.28 11.94
CA LEU A 228 -15.81 0.45 13.20
C LEU A 228 -16.41 1.85 12.99
N HIS A 229 -16.08 2.49 11.86
CA HIS A 229 -16.50 3.85 11.51
C HIS A 229 -17.12 3.86 10.10
N PRO A 230 -18.32 3.29 9.91
CA PRO A 230 -18.92 3.14 8.57
C PRO A 230 -19.11 4.46 7.83
N ASP A 231 -19.30 5.57 8.57
CA ASP A 231 -19.52 6.91 8.05
C ASP A 231 -18.26 7.78 7.99
N SER A 232 -17.07 7.23 8.28
CA SER A 232 -15.78 7.93 8.17
C SER A 232 -15.62 8.60 6.80
N SER A 233 -14.84 9.69 6.73
CA SER A 233 -14.64 10.44 5.49
C SER A 233 -14.21 9.56 4.31
N ILE A 234 -14.65 9.94 3.12
CA ILE A 234 -14.33 9.29 1.84
C ILE A 234 -13.33 10.12 1.01
N GLY A 235 -12.68 11.09 1.65
CA GLY A 235 -11.68 11.99 1.07
C GLY A 235 -11.36 13.11 2.06
N ALA A 236 -10.43 14.00 1.67
CA ALA A 236 -10.26 15.27 2.38
C ALA A 236 -11.51 16.13 2.21
N SER A 237 -11.82 16.97 3.19
CA SER A 237 -13.07 17.78 3.19
C SER A 237 -13.17 18.75 2.00
N ASP A 238 -12.05 19.09 1.38
CA ASP A 238 -12.02 19.93 0.19
C ASP A 238 -12.05 19.18 -1.15
N GLN A 239 -12.03 17.84 -1.13
CA GLN A 239 -12.15 16.99 -2.32
C GLN A 239 -13.61 16.85 -2.76
N ALA A 240 -13.83 16.58 -4.04
CA ALA A 240 -15.16 16.58 -4.65
C ALA A 240 -16.08 15.52 -4.03
N GLU A 241 -15.52 14.35 -3.72
CA GLU A 241 -16.21 13.20 -3.16
C GLU A 241 -16.77 13.51 -1.77
N GLU A 242 -15.95 14.07 -0.88
CA GLU A 242 -16.38 14.43 0.49
C GLU A 242 -17.26 15.68 0.49
N LYS A 243 -16.94 16.69 -0.34
CA LYS A 243 -17.79 17.89 -0.52
C LYS A 243 -19.22 17.52 -0.92
N ALA A 244 -19.40 16.52 -1.78
CA ALA A 244 -20.71 16.08 -2.23
C ALA A 244 -21.61 15.55 -1.10
N ARG A 245 -21.03 15.15 0.04
CA ARG A 245 -21.78 14.69 1.23
C ARG A 245 -22.39 15.85 2.04
N GLY A 246 -21.97 17.09 1.80
CA GLY A 246 -22.48 18.27 2.51
C GLY A 246 -22.18 18.28 4.01
N LEU A 247 -21.15 17.54 4.46
CA LEU A 247 -20.75 17.46 5.86
C LEU A 247 -19.87 18.67 6.26
N PRO A 248 -19.90 19.09 7.55
CA PRO A 248 -19.05 20.17 8.02
C PRO A 248 -17.57 19.78 7.98
N VAL A 249 -16.70 20.79 7.84
CA VAL A 249 -15.24 20.58 7.91
C VAL A 249 -14.88 19.97 9.27
N PRO A 250 -14.22 18.80 9.30
CA PRO A 250 -13.88 18.11 10.53
C PRO A 250 -12.82 18.88 11.32
N THR A 251 -12.78 18.64 12.62
CA THR A 251 -11.67 19.11 13.48
C THR A 251 -10.48 18.15 13.38
N ALA A 252 -9.31 18.59 13.81
CA ALA A 252 -8.10 17.79 13.86
C ALA A 252 -8.33 16.47 14.64
N GLU A 253 -8.96 16.56 15.82
CA GLU A 253 -9.24 15.39 16.65
C GLU A 253 -10.26 14.45 16.00
N HIS A 254 -11.31 15.00 15.39
CA HIS A 254 -12.30 14.19 14.68
C HIS A 254 -11.67 13.45 13.49
N ASN A 255 -10.72 14.10 12.80
CA ASN A 255 -9.99 13.49 11.71
C ASN A 255 -9.18 12.27 12.16
N ILE A 256 -8.48 12.38 13.29
CA ILE A 256 -7.70 11.27 13.85
C ILE A 256 -8.61 10.16 14.38
N ARG A 257 -9.63 10.49 15.19
CA ARG A 257 -10.42 9.50 15.93
C ARG A 257 -11.53 8.83 15.13
N VAL A 258 -12.15 9.54 14.19
CA VAL A 258 -13.34 9.07 13.46
C VAL A 258 -13.01 8.82 12.00
N ASN A 259 -12.36 9.78 11.34
CA ASN A 259 -12.05 9.65 9.91
C ASN A 259 -10.81 8.77 9.63
N GLY A 260 -9.97 8.54 10.64
CA GLY A 260 -8.73 7.78 10.50
C GLY A 260 -7.71 8.45 9.59
N ALA A 261 -7.70 9.79 9.58
CA ALA A 261 -6.76 10.55 8.78
C ALA A 261 -5.34 10.36 9.32
N ALA A 262 -4.51 9.61 8.58
CA ALA A 262 -3.11 9.38 8.91
C ALA A 262 -2.16 10.29 8.12
N SER A 263 -2.65 10.98 7.10
CA SER A 263 -1.85 11.83 6.22
C SER A 263 -2.48 13.22 6.06
N ASP A 264 -1.63 14.20 5.75
CA ASP A 264 -1.99 15.61 5.51
C ASP A 264 -2.76 16.33 6.63
N THR A 265 -2.76 15.77 7.84
CA THR A 265 -3.42 16.35 9.01
C THR A 265 -2.67 17.58 9.52
N VAL A 266 -3.40 18.50 10.18
CA VAL A 266 -2.79 19.66 10.85
C VAL A 266 -1.89 19.28 12.02
N TYR A 267 -2.00 18.07 12.58
CA TYR A 267 -1.06 17.57 13.59
C TYR A 267 0.31 17.25 13.01
N ASN A 268 0.38 16.96 11.70
CA ASN A 268 1.64 16.61 11.06
C ASN A 268 2.49 17.85 10.78
N THR A 269 3.61 17.98 11.49
CA THR A 269 4.48 19.16 11.41
C THR A 269 5.12 19.36 10.04
N TRP A 270 5.21 18.33 9.20
CA TRP A 270 5.75 18.44 7.84
C TRP A 270 4.85 19.23 6.90
N ARG A 271 3.56 19.34 7.25
CA ARG A 271 2.56 20.17 6.54
C ARG A 271 2.57 21.63 6.96
N TRP A 272 3.27 21.97 8.03
CA TRP A 272 3.28 23.34 8.55
C TRP A 272 4.12 24.26 7.68
N SER A 273 3.94 25.57 7.85
CA SER A 273 4.78 26.56 7.20
C SER A 273 6.26 26.35 7.55
N LYS A 274 7.19 26.66 6.63
CA LYS A 274 8.63 26.58 6.92
C LYS A 274 9.05 27.47 8.09
N ARG A 275 8.30 28.53 8.39
CA ARG A 275 8.50 29.38 9.56
C ARG A 275 8.18 28.61 10.84
N ASP A 276 7.07 27.90 10.88
CA ASP A 276 6.63 27.18 12.08
C ASP A 276 7.45 25.89 12.27
N GLN A 277 7.83 25.20 11.19
CA GLN A 277 8.79 24.08 11.26
C GLN A 277 10.11 24.50 11.92
N LYS A 278 10.60 25.72 11.65
CA LYS A 278 11.83 26.25 12.28
C LYS A 278 11.64 26.55 13.77
N LYS A 279 10.44 26.97 14.19
CA LYS A 279 10.14 27.28 15.60
C LYS A 279 10.16 26.04 16.49
N LEU A 280 9.84 24.85 15.95
CA LEU A 280 9.82 23.59 16.72
C LEU A 280 11.11 23.29 17.48
N LYS A 281 12.25 23.83 17.03
CA LYS A 281 13.54 23.69 17.73
C LYS A 281 13.59 24.41 19.09
N HIS A 282 12.76 25.42 19.29
CA HIS A 282 12.80 26.31 20.45
C HIS A 282 11.46 26.43 21.17
N ASP A 283 10.36 26.24 20.45
CA ASP A 283 8.98 26.40 20.94
C ASP A 283 8.09 25.27 20.36
N PRO A 284 7.87 24.19 21.12
CA PRO A 284 6.99 23.10 20.73
C PRO A 284 5.52 23.55 20.78
N CYS A 285 5.01 24.16 19.70
CA CYS A 285 3.62 24.63 19.67
C CYS A 285 2.63 23.45 19.61
N SER A 286 1.64 23.38 20.51
CA SER A 286 0.55 22.40 20.41
C SER A 286 -0.46 22.79 19.33
N VAL A 287 -1.18 21.80 18.78
CA VAL A 287 -2.33 22.05 17.89
C VAL A 287 -3.59 21.87 18.73
N ASP A 288 -4.47 22.86 18.68
CA ASP A 288 -5.79 22.77 19.32
C ASP A 288 -6.60 21.64 18.66
N PRO A 289 -7.10 20.65 19.42
CA PRO A 289 -7.96 19.57 18.93
C PRO A 289 -9.16 20.02 18.08
N ASP A 290 -9.69 21.21 18.33
CA ASP A 290 -10.84 21.78 17.62
C ASP A 290 -10.46 22.56 16.36
N THR A 291 -9.16 22.66 16.04
CA THR A 291 -8.67 23.27 14.80
C THR A 291 -9.31 22.59 13.59
N LYS A 292 -9.84 23.38 12.65
CA LYS A 292 -10.38 22.83 11.40
C LYS A 292 -9.27 22.21 10.56
N ASP A 293 -9.48 20.97 10.13
CA ASP A 293 -8.52 20.20 9.36
C ASP A 293 -9.14 19.73 8.02
N PRO A 294 -9.21 20.62 7.03
CA PRO A 294 -9.85 20.29 5.76
C PRO A 294 -9.04 19.33 4.89
N GLN A 295 -7.73 19.14 5.18
CA GLN A 295 -6.80 18.41 4.33
C GLN A 295 -6.51 16.99 4.83
N GLY A 296 -6.77 16.71 6.12
CA GLY A 296 -6.60 15.38 6.69
C GLY A 296 -7.32 14.31 5.87
N LYS A 297 -6.60 13.26 5.50
CA LYS A 297 -7.13 12.17 4.67
C LYS A 297 -6.57 10.82 5.08
N ARG A 298 -7.35 9.78 4.80
CA ARG A 298 -7.01 8.39 5.03
C ARG A 298 -6.57 7.73 3.73
N ILE A 299 -5.26 7.49 3.62
CA ILE A 299 -4.64 6.79 2.48
C ILE A 299 -3.83 5.56 2.89
N ASP A 300 -3.59 5.41 4.20
CA ASP A 300 -3.00 4.24 4.83
C ASP A 300 -4.11 3.31 5.34
N TYR A 301 -4.00 2.01 5.08
CA TYR A 301 -5.06 1.05 5.38
C TYR A 301 -4.52 -0.20 6.06
N VAL A 302 -5.40 -0.80 6.86
CA VAL A 302 -5.33 -2.20 7.23
C VAL A 302 -6.61 -2.85 6.71
N PHE A 303 -6.45 -3.82 5.82
CA PHE A 303 -7.52 -4.70 5.37
C PHE A 303 -7.34 -6.07 6.02
N ALA A 304 -8.43 -6.71 6.44
CA ALA A 304 -8.40 -8.05 7.02
C ALA A 304 -9.56 -8.92 6.52
N SER A 305 -9.26 -10.19 6.26
CA SER A 305 -10.28 -11.22 6.07
C SER A 305 -10.81 -11.71 7.43
N THR A 306 -11.73 -12.68 7.43
CA THR A 306 -12.21 -13.35 8.65
C THR A 306 -11.42 -14.62 8.98
N GLY A 307 -10.49 -15.03 8.11
CA GLY A 307 -9.89 -16.37 8.14
C GLY A 307 -10.88 -17.46 7.74
N ASP A 308 -10.53 -18.71 7.98
CA ASP A 308 -11.42 -19.85 7.76
C ASP A 308 -12.45 -19.99 8.88
N VAL A 309 -13.70 -19.60 8.60
CA VAL A 309 -14.82 -19.63 9.55
C VAL A 309 -15.57 -20.97 9.57
N SER A 310 -15.14 -21.98 8.79
CA SER A 310 -15.84 -23.28 8.71
C SER A 310 -15.94 -24.02 10.03
N GLY A 311 -15.01 -23.76 10.97
CA GLY A 311 -15.03 -24.28 12.33
C GLY A 311 -15.87 -23.47 13.33
N GLY A 312 -16.62 -22.46 12.86
CA GLY A 312 -17.43 -21.58 13.71
C GLY A 312 -16.65 -20.46 14.41
N THR A 313 -15.32 -20.43 14.30
CA THR A 313 -14.46 -19.38 14.86
C THR A 313 -13.76 -18.63 13.74
N GLY A 314 -13.69 -17.30 13.84
CA GLY A 314 -12.95 -16.46 12.91
C GLY A 314 -12.41 -15.20 13.57
N TRP A 315 -11.95 -14.26 12.75
CA TRP A 315 -11.36 -13.00 13.18
C TRP A 315 -12.29 -11.82 12.94
N ILE A 316 -12.66 -11.13 14.02
CA ILE A 316 -13.42 -9.88 13.97
C ILE A 316 -12.49 -8.69 14.22
N VAL A 317 -12.90 -7.51 13.78
CA VAL A 317 -12.23 -6.25 14.09
C VAL A 317 -12.68 -5.79 15.46
N LYS A 318 -11.74 -5.69 16.40
CA LYS A 318 -11.98 -5.24 17.78
C LYS A 318 -11.74 -3.73 17.94
N SER A 319 -10.64 -3.22 17.37
CA SER A 319 -10.30 -1.80 17.46
C SER A 319 -9.42 -1.37 16.29
N ALA A 320 -9.46 -0.08 15.95
CA ALA A 320 -8.52 0.58 15.06
C ALA A 320 -8.17 1.96 15.64
N ALA A 321 -6.95 2.43 15.38
CA ALA A 321 -6.48 3.73 15.83
C ALA A 321 -5.38 4.29 14.91
N VAL A 322 -5.31 5.61 14.81
CA VAL A 322 -4.14 6.29 14.25
C VAL A 322 -3.11 6.40 15.38
N GLU A 323 -1.92 5.88 15.14
CA GLU A 323 -0.84 5.72 16.11
C GLU A 323 0.39 6.53 15.70
N ILE A 324 1.37 6.65 16.60
CA ILE A 324 2.65 7.34 16.29
C ILE A 324 2.36 8.81 15.86
N THR A 325 1.34 9.42 16.47
CA THR A 325 0.99 10.83 16.28
C THR A 325 1.89 11.78 17.07
N GLY A 326 2.67 11.22 18.00
CA GLY A 326 3.64 11.93 18.83
C GLY A 326 4.78 12.54 18.01
N ARG A 327 5.44 13.53 18.61
CA ARG A 327 6.63 14.18 18.05
C ARG A 327 7.89 13.49 18.53
N HIS A 328 8.96 13.63 17.76
CA HIS A 328 10.29 13.28 18.23
C HIS A 328 10.62 14.08 19.51
N PRO A 329 11.10 13.44 20.60
CA PRO A 329 11.24 14.09 21.91
C PRO A 329 12.19 15.30 21.90
N GLU A 330 13.27 15.23 21.14
CA GLU A 330 14.24 16.34 21.03
C GLU A 330 13.96 17.29 19.85
N LEU A 331 13.54 16.77 18.70
CA LEU A 331 13.40 17.54 17.46
C LEU A 331 12.02 18.20 17.34
N ASN A 332 11.05 17.78 18.16
CA ASN A 332 9.66 18.26 18.20
C ASN A 332 8.91 18.21 16.85
N CYS A 333 9.44 17.48 15.86
CA CYS A 333 8.79 17.23 14.59
C CYS A 333 8.11 15.87 14.59
N SER A 334 7.09 15.70 13.75
CA SER A 334 6.46 14.41 13.46
C SER A 334 7.48 13.42 12.94
N LEU A 335 7.34 12.15 13.32
CA LEU A 335 8.28 11.10 12.96
C LEU A 335 8.27 10.73 11.48
N SER A 336 7.15 10.95 10.81
CA SER A 336 6.98 10.79 9.36
C SER A 336 5.97 11.83 8.87
N ASP A 337 5.87 12.04 7.56
CA ASP A 337 4.77 12.80 6.94
C ASP A 337 3.44 12.02 6.93
N HIS A 338 3.48 10.76 7.38
CA HIS A 338 2.33 9.94 7.75
C HIS A 338 2.34 9.59 9.24
N PHE A 339 1.18 9.30 9.79
CA PHE A 339 1.00 8.62 11.07
C PHE A 339 0.78 7.13 10.84
N GLY A 340 0.97 6.32 11.89
CA GLY A 340 0.72 4.89 11.83
C GLY A 340 -0.77 4.58 11.86
N VAL A 341 -1.18 3.45 11.29
CA VAL A 341 -2.54 2.92 11.45
C VAL A 341 -2.47 1.53 12.08
N ARG A 342 -3.08 1.39 13.25
CA ARG A 342 -3.18 0.12 13.98
C ARG A 342 -4.57 -0.47 13.86
N THR A 343 -4.63 -1.79 13.79
CA THR A 343 -5.86 -2.57 13.99
C THR A 343 -5.58 -3.73 14.92
N THR A 344 -6.48 -3.99 15.87
CA THR A 344 -6.50 -5.23 16.63
C THR A 344 -7.67 -6.09 16.16
N LEU A 345 -7.36 -7.29 15.69
CA LEU A 345 -8.34 -8.34 15.44
C LEU A 345 -8.50 -9.20 16.68
N GLN A 346 -9.69 -9.76 16.89
CA GLN A 346 -10.00 -10.68 17.98
C GLN A 346 -10.60 -11.96 17.42
N ARG A 347 -10.22 -13.10 17.99
CA ARG A 347 -10.88 -14.37 17.70
C ARG A 347 -12.27 -14.38 18.32
N HIS A 348 -13.27 -14.67 17.51
CA HIS A 348 -14.67 -14.76 17.94
C HIS A 348 -15.26 -16.06 17.45
N THR A 349 -16.03 -16.72 18.31
CA THR A 349 -16.78 -17.94 17.98
C THR A 349 -18.25 -17.57 17.83
N LEU A 350 -18.85 -18.00 16.72
CA LEU A 350 -20.26 -17.75 16.42
C LEU A 350 -21.15 -18.23 17.56
N SER A 351 -22.15 -17.42 17.90
CA SER A 351 -23.19 -17.78 18.85
C SER A 351 -24.04 -18.94 18.32
N ASP A 352 -24.42 -19.91 19.17
CA ASP A 352 -25.21 -21.09 18.78
C ASP A 352 -26.60 -20.68 18.20
N GLY A 353 -26.85 -21.06 16.95
CA GLY A 353 -27.83 -20.46 16.05
C GLY A 353 -29.32 -20.78 16.28
N ALA A 354 -29.75 -21.19 17.47
CA ALA A 354 -31.14 -21.62 17.69
C ALA A 354 -32.02 -20.64 18.48
N VAL A 355 -31.48 -19.69 19.26
CA VAL A 355 -32.28 -18.93 20.24
C VAL A 355 -32.12 -17.41 20.16
N HIS A 356 -31.04 -16.87 19.58
CA HIS A 356 -30.76 -15.42 19.62
C HIS A 356 -30.46 -14.80 18.25
N ARG A 357 -30.83 -13.51 18.10
CA ARG A 357 -30.46 -12.70 16.93
C ARG A 357 -28.93 -12.63 16.82
N PRO A 358 -28.36 -12.64 15.60
CA PRO A 358 -26.92 -12.52 15.41
C PRO A 358 -26.38 -11.25 16.07
N THR A 359 -25.29 -11.36 16.81
CA THR A 359 -24.59 -10.20 17.38
C THR A 359 -23.85 -9.41 16.29
N GLU A 360 -23.43 -8.17 16.56
CA GLU A 360 -22.59 -7.40 15.63
C GLU A 360 -21.29 -8.13 15.27
N HIS A 361 -20.72 -8.88 16.22
CA HIS A 361 -19.55 -9.72 16.00
C HIS A 361 -19.84 -10.92 15.09
N ASP A 362 -21.03 -11.54 15.23
CA ASP A 362 -21.46 -12.61 14.33
C ASP A 362 -21.65 -12.09 12.89
N LEU A 363 -22.20 -10.88 12.73
CA LEU A 363 -22.34 -10.22 11.43
C LEU A 363 -20.98 -9.94 10.78
N GLN A 364 -19.96 -9.58 11.56
CA GLN A 364 -18.60 -9.41 11.04
C GLN A 364 -18.01 -10.70 10.46
N LEU A 365 -18.30 -11.87 11.05
CA LEU A 365 -17.85 -13.16 10.54
C LEU A 365 -18.61 -13.60 9.29
N ARG A 366 -19.89 -13.22 9.20
CA ARG A 366 -20.75 -13.45 8.03
C ARG A 366 -20.47 -12.49 6.88
N TYR A 367 -19.56 -11.53 7.07
CA TYR A 367 -19.26 -10.51 6.09
C TYR A 367 -19.08 -11.08 4.69
N ASN A 368 -18.32 -12.17 4.50
CA ASN A 368 -18.05 -12.75 3.18
C ASN A 368 -19.25 -13.42 2.52
N GLU A 369 -20.16 -14.02 3.30
CA GLU A 369 -21.39 -14.66 2.80
C GLU A 369 -22.42 -13.59 2.41
N GLU A 370 -22.47 -12.51 3.18
CA GLU A 370 -23.36 -11.37 2.98
C GLU A 370 -22.74 -10.28 2.10
N HIS A 371 -21.46 -10.40 1.70
CA HIS A 371 -20.75 -9.32 1.00
C HIS A 371 -21.23 -9.19 -0.45
N THR A 372 -22.01 -8.14 -0.66
CA THR A 372 -22.55 -7.76 -1.96
C THR A 372 -21.70 -6.73 -2.70
N CYS A 373 -20.55 -6.30 -2.14
CA CYS A 373 -19.68 -5.34 -2.80
C CYS A 373 -19.02 -5.99 -4.02
N ARG A 374 -19.70 -5.89 -5.16
CA ARG A 374 -19.23 -6.34 -6.47
C ARG A 374 -19.02 -5.11 -7.32
N LEU A 375 -17.94 -5.12 -8.11
CA LEU A 375 -17.80 -4.13 -9.18
C LEU A 375 -19.00 -4.23 -10.11
N THR A 376 -19.62 -3.08 -10.37
CA THR A 376 -20.73 -2.96 -11.31
C THR A 376 -20.20 -3.07 -12.74
N LEU A 377 -21.09 -3.33 -13.71
CA LEU A 377 -20.72 -3.28 -15.12
C LEU A 377 -20.17 -1.89 -15.52
N SER A 378 -20.69 -0.83 -14.90
CA SER A 378 -20.18 0.53 -15.10
C SER A 378 -18.75 0.71 -14.61
N ASP A 379 -18.37 0.09 -13.48
CA ASP A 379 -16.99 0.13 -12.98
C ASP A 379 -16.04 -0.53 -13.98
N TYR A 380 -16.40 -1.69 -14.53
CA TYR A 380 -15.59 -2.34 -15.56
C TYR A 380 -15.47 -1.48 -16.82
N ASP A 381 -16.57 -0.85 -17.26
CA ASP A 381 -16.58 0.04 -18.42
C ASP A 381 -15.70 1.28 -18.20
N GLU A 382 -15.70 1.85 -16.99
CA GLU A 382 -14.81 2.94 -16.59
C GLU A 382 -13.33 2.52 -16.66
N ILE A 383 -12.98 1.36 -16.09
CA ILE A 383 -11.61 0.82 -16.13
C ILE A 383 -11.15 0.60 -17.57
N LEU A 384 -11.99 0.01 -18.42
CA LEU A 384 -11.68 -0.24 -19.83
C LEU A 384 -11.52 1.06 -20.62
N ALA A 385 -12.40 2.04 -20.42
CA ALA A 385 -12.31 3.34 -21.08
C ALA A 385 -11.02 4.06 -20.73
N MET A 386 -10.66 4.09 -19.45
CA MET A 386 -9.40 4.67 -18.98
C MET A 386 -8.18 3.92 -19.55
N THR A 387 -8.20 2.58 -19.53
CA THR A 387 -7.10 1.75 -20.04
C THR A 387 -6.88 1.99 -21.54
N LYS A 388 -7.96 2.14 -22.32
CA LYS A 388 -7.90 2.49 -23.75
C LYS A 388 -7.33 3.90 -23.98
N LYS A 389 -7.79 4.89 -23.22
CA LYS A 389 -7.26 6.27 -23.28
C LYS A 389 -5.76 6.27 -23.00
N TYR A 390 -5.33 5.54 -21.97
CA TYR A 390 -3.92 5.45 -21.60
C TYR A 390 -3.08 4.71 -22.66
N THR A 391 -3.57 3.58 -23.17
CA THR A 391 -2.91 2.81 -24.23
C THR A 391 -2.71 3.63 -25.51
N SER A 392 -3.68 4.47 -25.89
CA SER A 392 -3.55 5.36 -27.05
C SER A 392 -2.40 6.36 -26.87
N ARG A 393 -2.32 6.99 -25.69
CA ARG A 393 -1.21 7.88 -25.32
C ARG A 393 0.13 7.18 -25.42
N GLU A 394 0.28 5.98 -24.84
CA GLU A 394 1.56 5.26 -24.83
C GLU A 394 2.00 4.83 -26.23
N ARG A 395 1.06 4.46 -27.12
CA ARG A 395 1.35 4.19 -28.54
C ARG A 395 1.86 5.44 -29.26
N GLN A 396 1.24 6.59 -29.01
CA GLN A 396 1.67 7.86 -29.59
C GLN A 396 3.05 8.27 -29.07
N GLN A 397 3.30 8.13 -27.76
CA GLN A 397 4.62 8.40 -27.16
C GLN A 397 5.70 7.49 -27.74
N ARG A 398 5.43 6.19 -27.88
CA ARG A 398 6.35 5.24 -28.51
C ARG A 398 6.71 5.66 -29.94
N TYR A 399 5.70 6.03 -30.73
CA TYR A 399 5.89 6.44 -32.12
C TYR A 399 6.78 7.69 -32.20
N TRP A 400 6.43 8.76 -31.49
CA TRP A 400 7.18 10.02 -31.57
C TRP A 400 8.60 9.92 -31.02
N ARG A 401 8.83 9.12 -29.97
CA ARG A 401 10.19 8.87 -29.47
C ARG A 401 11.02 8.03 -30.44
N GLY A 402 10.39 7.06 -31.11
CA GLY A 402 11.02 6.34 -32.22
C GLY A 402 11.39 7.27 -33.37
N VAL A 403 10.49 8.18 -33.78
CA VAL A 403 10.77 9.20 -34.81
C VAL A 403 11.92 10.11 -34.37
N HIS A 404 11.93 10.57 -33.12
CA HIS A 404 13.01 11.40 -32.58
C HIS A 404 14.37 10.69 -32.67
N PHE A 405 14.45 9.40 -32.31
CA PHE A 405 15.67 8.62 -32.48
C PHE A 405 16.20 8.63 -33.92
N TYR A 406 15.37 8.27 -34.90
CA TYR A 406 15.79 8.23 -36.31
C TYR A 406 16.16 9.62 -36.84
N ALA A 407 15.40 10.66 -36.46
CA ALA A 407 15.71 12.03 -36.82
C ALA A 407 17.06 12.49 -36.23
N SER A 408 17.34 12.18 -34.96
CA SER A 408 18.62 12.51 -34.32
C SER A 408 19.79 11.80 -34.98
N VAL A 409 19.64 10.54 -35.41
CA VAL A 409 20.67 9.81 -36.18
C VAL A 409 20.93 10.50 -37.52
N LEU A 410 19.89 10.88 -38.25
CA LEU A 410 20.02 11.57 -39.55
C LEU A 410 20.70 12.94 -39.41
N VAL A 411 20.28 13.73 -38.42
CA VAL A 411 20.89 15.04 -38.11
C VAL A 411 22.36 14.86 -37.72
N TRP A 412 22.67 13.85 -36.90
CA TRP A 412 24.04 13.58 -36.52
C TRP A 412 24.94 13.22 -37.71
N ILE A 413 24.48 12.34 -38.60
CA ILE A 413 25.20 12.01 -39.84
C ILE A 413 25.37 13.26 -40.72
N ALA A 414 24.32 14.07 -40.89
CA ALA A 414 24.39 15.29 -41.68
C ALA A 414 25.41 16.30 -41.10
N CYS A 415 25.44 16.46 -39.78
CA CYS A 415 26.43 17.30 -39.11
C CYS A 415 27.85 16.77 -39.27
N LEU A 416 28.06 15.44 -39.21
CA LEU A 416 29.37 14.85 -39.51
C LEU A 416 29.80 15.19 -40.93
N VAL A 417 28.94 15.00 -41.94
CA VAL A 417 29.25 15.36 -43.33
C VAL A 417 29.56 16.86 -43.46
N ALA A 418 28.78 17.72 -42.80
CA ALA A 418 28.98 19.17 -42.83
C ALA A 418 30.34 19.62 -42.26
N VAL A 419 30.95 18.86 -41.34
CA VAL A 419 32.28 19.15 -40.80
C VAL A 419 33.35 19.18 -41.89
N TRP A 420 33.25 18.33 -42.93
CA TRP A 420 34.20 18.33 -44.06
C TRP A 420 34.18 19.63 -44.87
N PHE A 421 33.09 20.38 -44.82
CA PHE A 421 32.90 21.62 -45.57
C PHE A 421 32.98 22.87 -44.69
N SER A 422 33.29 22.70 -43.40
CA SER A 422 33.32 23.78 -42.42
C SER A 422 34.59 24.62 -42.57
N PRO A 423 34.48 25.95 -42.78
CA PRO A 423 35.64 26.81 -43.01
C PRO A 423 36.41 27.18 -41.73
N ARG A 424 35.87 26.85 -40.53
CA ARG A 424 36.45 27.25 -39.23
C ARG A 424 36.34 26.11 -38.22
N ASN A 425 37.44 25.83 -37.51
CA ASN A 425 37.49 24.77 -36.49
C ASN A 425 36.43 24.89 -35.39
N PHE A 426 36.12 26.12 -34.96
CA PHE A 426 35.08 26.36 -33.95
C PHE A 426 33.67 25.94 -34.43
N VAL A 427 33.36 26.11 -35.72
CA VAL A 427 32.08 25.68 -36.31
C VAL A 427 32.01 24.16 -36.34
N SER A 428 33.10 23.49 -36.71
CA SER A 428 33.19 22.02 -36.68
C SER A 428 33.00 21.47 -35.27
N PHE A 429 33.64 22.09 -34.27
CA PHE A 429 33.46 21.73 -32.86
C PHE A 429 32.00 21.86 -32.40
N LEU A 430 31.36 22.99 -32.70
CA LEU A 430 29.95 23.20 -32.33
C LEU A 430 29.01 22.20 -33.00
N LEU A 431 29.22 21.93 -34.31
CA LEU A 431 28.43 20.94 -35.05
C LEU A 431 28.55 19.56 -34.42
N MET A 432 29.78 19.12 -34.11
CA MET A 432 30.01 17.82 -33.48
C MET A 432 29.41 17.75 -32.07
N LEU A 433 29.60 18.78 -31.25
CA LEU A 433 29.12 18.81 -29.88
C LEU A 433 27.59 18.76 -29.82
N LEU A 434 26.92 19.67 -30.52
CA LEU A 434 25.46 19.76 -30.50
C LEU A 434 24.80 18.54 -31.15
N ALA A 435 25.37 18.04 -32.25
CA ALA A 435 24.88 16.83 -32.89
C ALA A 435 25.04 15.60 -31.99
N SER A 436 26.16 15.49 -31.25
CA SER A 436 26.38 14.36 -30.33
C SER A 436 25.45 14.42 -29.12
N LEU A 437 25.18 15.61 -28.58
CA LEU A 437 24.17 15.79 -27.54
C LEU A 437 22.76 15.44 -28.04
N GLY A 438 22.40 15.86 -29.25
CA GLY A 438 21.13 15.50 -29.90
C GLY A 438 21.01 14.00 -30.20
N LEU A 439 22.13 13.35 -30.58
CA LEU A 439 22.17 11.89 -30.73
C LEU A 439 21.98 11.20 -29.38
N ALA A 440 22.62 11.67 -28.32
CA ALA A 440 22.48 11.07 -26.99
C ALA A 440 21.03 11.08 -26.50
N THR A 441 20.32 12.20 -26.64
CA THR A 441 18.89 12.27 -26.30
C THR A 441 18.03 11.40 -27.21
N GLY A 442 18.34 11.37 -28.52
CA GLY A 442 17.68 10.49 -29.49
C GLY A 442 17.85 9.01 -29.15
N VAL A 443 19.06 8.57 -28.78
CA VAL A 443 19.35 7.18 -28.38
C VAL A 443 18.57 6.80 -27.13
N ILE A 444 18.52 7.68 -26.12
CA ILE A 444 17.69 7.46 -24.92
C ILE A 444 16.22 7.27 -25.31
N ASP A 445 15.67 8.13 -26.17
CA ASP A 445 14.30 8.01 -26.65
C ASP A 445 14.05 6.75 -27.48
N GLY A 446 15.02 6.33 -28.29
CA GLY A 446 14.98 5.06 -29.02
C GLY A 446 14.92 3.85 -28.08
N LEU A 447 15.75 3.84 -27.03
CA LEU A 447 15.73 2.79 -26.00
C LEU A 447 14.41 2.77 -25.22
N LEU A 448 13.88 3.95 -24.88
CA LEU A 448 12.57 4.06 -24.24
C LEU A 448 11.47 3.50 -25.16
N ALA A 449 11.44 3.90 -26.43
CA ALA A 449 10.46 3.42 -27.41
C ALA A 449 10.53 1.90 -27.60
N LEU A 450 11.74 1.35 -27.69
CA LEU A 450 11.98 -0.08 -27.90
C LEU A 450 11.62 -0.91 -26.68
N LEU A 451 12.14 -0.54 -25.50
CA LEU A 451 12.09 -1.36 -24.29
C LEU A 451 10.92 -0.98 -23.39
N PHE A 452 10.89 0.27 -22.91
CA PHE A 452 9.90 0.72 -21.94
C PHE A 452 8.48 0.72 -22.52
N PHE A 453 8.22 1.52 -23.57
CA PHE A 453 6.85 1.65 -24.10
C PHE A 453 6.33 0.33 -24.68
N SER A 454 7.20 -0.51 -25.25
CA SER A 454 6.78 -1.83 -25.71
C SER A 454 6.46 -2.80 -24.57
N GLY A 455 7.15 -2.69 -23.43
CA GLY A 455 6.80 -3.40 -22.19
C GLY A 455 5.47 -2.90 -21.63
N GLU A 456 5.34 -1.59 -21.47
CA GLU A 456 4.16 -0.91 -20.94
C GLU A 456 2.89 -1.28 -21.74
N ILE A 457 2.93 -1.20 -23.08
CA ILE A 457 1.81 -1.57 -23.95
C ILE A 457 1.45 -3.05 -23.81
N ARG A 458 2.42 -3.94 -23.57
CA ARG A 458 2.15 -5.36 -23.33
C ARG A 458 1.49 -5.58 -21.96
N GLY A 459 1.98 -4.90 -20.92
CA GLY A 459 1.35 -4.90 -19.60
C GLY A 459 -0.10 -4.40 -19.65
N LEU A 460 -0.37 -3.35 -20.43
CA LEU A 460 -1.72 -2.82 -20.66
C LEU A 460 -2.64 -3.81 -21.36
N LYS A 461 -2.14 -4.58 -22.35
CA LYS A 461 -2.94 -5.62 -23.02
C LYS A 461 -3.34 -6.73 -22.06
N GLU A 462 -2.42 -7.19 -21.21
CA GLU A 462 -2.71 -8.19 -20.18
C GLU A 462 -3.76 -7.67 -19.20
N PHE A 463 -3.59 -6.43 -18.72
CA PHE A 463 -4.56 -5.80 -17.81
C PHE A 463 -5.94 -5.64 -18.47
N GLU A 464 -6.00 -5.13 -19.70
CA GLU A 464 -7.25 -4.98 -20.46
C GLU A 464 -7.97 -6.33 -20.63
N TRP A 465 -7.24 -7.40 -20.99
CA TRP A 465 -7.80 -8.74 -21.13
C TRP A 465 -8.37 -9.28 -19.82
N GLU A 466 -7.66 -9.12 -18.71
CA GLU A 466 -8.13 -9.54 -17.38
C GLU A 466 -9.45 -8.85 -17.01
N ILE A 467 -9.55 -7.55 -17.26
CA ILE A 467 -10.76 -6.75 -16.98
C ILE A 467 -11.91 -7.14 -17.90
N GLN A 468 -11.66 -7.37 -19.20
CA GLN A 468 -12.68 -7.83 -20.14
C GLN A 468 -13.27 -9.19 -19.73
N ASN A 469 -12.43 -10.12 -19.27
CA ASN A 469 -12.89 -11.42 -18.79
C ASN A 469 -13.68 -11.33 -17.49
N ALA A 470 -13.22 -10.53 -16.53
CA ALA A 470 -13.95 -10.30 -15.29
C ALA A 470 -15.32 -9.69 -15.55
N ARG A 471 -15.39 -8.72 -16.47
CA ARG A 471 -16.66 -8.13 -16.93
C ARG A 471 -17.56 -9.16 -17.59
N ALA A 472 -17.05 -9.99 -18.50
CA ALA A 472 -17.82 -11.03 -19.16
C ALA A 472 -18.41 -12.04 -18.15
N ALA A 473 -17.61 -12.47 -17.17
CA ALA A 473 -18.07 -13.32 -16.08
C ALA A 473 -19.15 -12.63 -15.22
N ALA A 474 -19.05 -11.32 -14.98
CA ALA A 474 -20.07 -10.56 -14.26
C ALA A 474 -21.40 -10.49 -15.03
N VAL A 475 -21.37 -10.32 -16.36
CA VAL A 475 -22.57 -10.35 -17.21
C VAL A 475 -23.25 -11.71 -17.16
N SER A 476 -22.48 -12.80 -17.26
CA SER A 476 -23.04 -14.16 -17.21
C SER A 476 -23.74 -14.44 -15.88
N ARG A 477 -23.16 -13.99 -14.75
CA ARG A 477 -23.75 -14.14 -13.41
C ARG A 477 -24.98 -13.26 -13.16
N GLY A 478 -25.13 -12.16 -13.89
CA GLY A 478 -26.32 -11.29 -13.81
C GLY A 478 -27.47 -11.72 -14.71
N SER A 479 -27.21 -12.63 -15.66
CA SER A 479 -28.21 -13.18 -16.59
C SER A 479 -28.75 -14.55 -16.16
N SER A 480 -28.14 -15.15 -15.13
CA SER A 480 -28.55 -16.38 -14.44
C SER A 480 -29.30 -16.02 -13.16
#